data_AF-A0A5K0W612-F1
#
_entry.id   AF-A0A5K0W612-F1
#
_cell.length_a   1.000
_cell.length_b   1.000
_cell.length_c   1.000
_cell.angle_alpha   90.00
_cell.angle_beta   90.00
_cell.angle_gamma   90.00
#
_symmetry.space_group_name_H-M   'P 1'
#
loop_
_entity.id
_entity.type
_entity.pdbx_description
1 polymer ?
#
loop_
_entity_poly.entity_id
_entity_poly.type
_entity_poly.pdbx_seq_one_letter_code
_entity_poly.pdbx_strand_id
1 'polypeptide(L)'
;MASAASSCPMVLVLDVILFAFFLVLIVCAPLLDAQAALPSTLFPDPLLRIASWYKDRFGDYLASERPFFFVGLVWHELFFIWPLAIANAYAMLARRSWFNTTCLILGSSLLTSM
;
A
#
# COMPACT_ATOMS: atom_id res chain seq x y z
N MET A 1 27.28 -8.13 11.45
CA MET A 1 28.14 -7.05 10.91
C MET A 1 27.28 -6.10 10.10
N ALA A 2 26.90 -4.95 10.68
CA ALA A 2 26.50 -3.72 10.00
C ALA A 2 26.21 -2.67 11.09
N SER A 3 27.25 -2.34 11.86
CA SER A 3 27.25 -1.37 12.96
C SER A 3 27.81 -0.01 12.50
N ALA A 4 27.70 0.36 11.22
CA ALA A 4 28.42 1.53 10.69
C ALA A 4 27.69 2.27 9.55
N ALA A 5 26.35 2.24 9.50
CA ALA A 5 25.58 2.99 8.50
C ALA A 5 24.87 4.24 9.06
N SER A 6 25.20 4.66 10.29
CA SER A 6 24.51 5.75 11.00
C SER A 6 25.01 7.17 10.65
N SER A 7 25.73 7.37 9.54
CA SER A 7 26.41 8.65 9.26
C SER A 7 26.07 9.30 7.91
N CYS A 8 25.23 8.70 7.06
CA CYS A 8 24.84 9.29 5.77
C CYS A 8 23.39 9.82 5.82
N PRO A 9 23.16 11.14 5.71
CA PRO A 9 21.82 11.73 5.82
C PRO A 9 20.84 11.19 4.77
N MET A 10 21.31 10.76 3.59
CA MET A 10 20.46 10.15 2.57
C MET A 10 19.77 8.87 3.02
N VAL A 11 20.45 8.02 3.80
CA VAL A 11 19.88 6.72 4.24
C VAL A 11 18.74 6.96 5.22
N LEU A 12 18.92 7.90 6.15
CA LEU A 12 17.87 8.30 7.08
C LEU A 12 16.64 8.86 6.34
N VAL A 13 16.86 9.70 5.32
CA VAL A 13 15.76 10.26 4.52
C VAL A 13 15.01 9.15 3.78
N LEU A 14 15.75 8.22 3.15
CA LEU A 14 15.15 7.08 2.47
C LEU A 14 14.34 6.22 3.44
N ASP A 15 14.87 5.96 4.64
CA ASP A 15 14.18 5.19 5.66
C ASP A 15 12.86 5.86 6.08
N VAL A 16 12.87 7.17 6.29
CA VAL A 16 11.64 7.93 6.62
C VAL A 16 10.62 7.86 5.48
N ILE A 17 11.05 8.02 4.24
CA ILE A 17 10.17 7.94 3.06
C ILE A 17 9.57 6.54 2.93
N LEU A 18 10.37 5.49 3.06
CA LEU A 18 9.90 4.11 3.00
C LEU A 18 8.87 3.83 4.10
N PHE A 19 9.17 4.24 5.33
CA PHE A 19 8.27 4.02 6.45
C PHE A 19 6.94 4.75 6.27
N ALA A 20 6.98 6.01 5.82
CA ALA A 20 5.78 6.77 5.50
C ALA A 20 4.98 6.10 4.37
N PHE A 21 5.65 5.59 3.33
CA PHE A 21 5.02 4.88 2.23
C PHE A 21 4.34 3.58 2.69
N PHE A 22 4.99 2.78 3.54
CA PHE A 22 4.36 1.58 4.12
C PHE A 22 3.14 1.93 4.97
N LEU A 23 3.19 3.00 5.76
CA LEU A 23 2.02 3.45 6.53
C LEU A 23 0.86 3.85 5.62
N VAL A 24 1.14 4.55 4.52
CA VAL A 24 0.13 4.89 3.51
C VAL A 24 -0.49 3.61 2.95
N LEU A 25 0.30 2.63 2.54
CA LEU A 25 -0.23 1.35 2.03
C LEU A 25 -1.07 0.60 3.07
N ILE A 26 -0.61 0.56 4.33
CA ILE A 26 -1.30 -0.14 5.42
C ILE A 26 -2.70 0.45 5.66
N VAL A 27 -2.85 1.77 5.51
CA VAL A 27 -4.10 2.48 5.74
C VAL A 27 -4.96 2.55 4.47
N CYS A 28 -4.39 2.96 3.35
CA CYS A 28 -5.13 3.19 2.11
C CYS A 28 -5.62 1.89 1.48
N ALA A 29 -4.82 0.82 1.43
CA ALA A 29 -5.24 -0.44 0.81
C ALA A 29 -6.56 -0.99 1.38
N PRO A 30 -6.75 -1.10 2.71
CA PRO A 30 -8.03 -1.56 3.25
C PRO A 30 -9.11 -0.48 3.25
N LEU A 31 -8.79 0.81 3.35
CA LEU A 31 -9.83 1.85 3.48
C LEU A 31 -10.35 2.35 2.13
N LEU A 32 -9.51 2.40 1.10
CA LEU A 32 -9.82 2.97 -0.21
C LEU A 32 -9.90 1.88 -1.27
N ASP A 33 -8.82 1.11 -1.43
CA ASP A 33 -8.69 0.17 -2.56
C ASP A 33 -9.61 -1.03 -2.39
N ALA A 34 -9.76 -1.55 -1.16
CA ALA A 34 -10.70 -2.62 -0.85
C ALA A 34 -12.16 -2.29 -1.21
N GLN A 35 -12.56 -1.01 -1.28
CA GLN A 35 -13.92 -0.63 -1.72
C GLN A 35 -14.20 -1.01 -3.18
N ALA A 36 -13.15 -1.23 -3.99
CA ALA A 36 -13.31 -1.68 -5.37
C ALA A 36 -13.68 -3.18 -5.45
N ALA A 37 -13.19 -4.00 -4.51
CA ALA A 37 -13.39 -5.45 -4.51
C ALA A 37 -14.46 -5.94 -3.51
N LEU A 38 -14.68 -5.22 -2.41
CA LEU A 38 -15.62 -5.59 -1.35
C LEU A 38 -16.95 -4.84 -1.48
N PRO A 39 -18.05 -5.41 -0.93
CA PRO A 39 -19.34 -4.74 -0.90
C PRO A 39 -19.29 -3.49 -0.01
N SER A 40 -20.01 -2.45 -0.43
CA SER A 40 -20.06 -1.15 0.26
C SER A 40 -20.61 -1.23 1.69
N THR A 41 -21.37 -2.28 2.02
CA THR A 41 -21.93 -2.51 3.37
C THR A 41 -20.87 -2.74 4.45
N LEU A 42 -19.64 -3.06 4.08
CA LEU A 42 -18.52 -3.24 5.01
C LEU A 42 -17.83 -1.93 5.36
N PHE A 43 -18.16 -0.83 4.68
CA PHE A 43 -17.49 0.46 4.85
C PHE A 43 -18.42 1.49 5.48
N PRO A 44 -17.89 2.38 6.34
CA PRO A 44 -18.68 3.46 6.93
C PRO A 44 -18.98 4.55 5.88
N ASP A 45 -20.13 5.20 6.02
CA ASP A 45 -20.61 6.27 5.13
C ASP A 45 -19.57 7.36 4.75
N PRO A 46 -18.73 7.90 5.66
CA PRO A 46 -17.74 8.91 5.27
C PRO A 46 -16.76 8.41 4.20
N LEU A 47 -16.34 7.15 4.26
CA LEU A 47 -15.42 6.55 3.29
C LEU A 47 -16.07 6.41 1.92
N LEU A 48 -17.31 5.92 1.90
CA LEU A 48 -18.11 5.79 0.68
C LEU A 48 -18.35 7.16 0.03
N ARG A 49 -18.56 8.20 0.85
CA ARG A 49 -18.80 9.57 0.37
C ARG A 49 -17.55 10.19 -0.25
N ILE A 50 -16.37 9.89 0.28
CA ILE A 50 -15.08 10.30 -0.32
C ILE A 50 -14.89 9.56 -1.65
N ALA A 51 -15.15 8.26 -1.69
CA ALA A 51 -15.01 7.45 -2.90
C ALA A 51 -16.00 7.89 -4.00
N SER A 52 -17.25 8.21 -3.66
CA SER A 52 -18.23 8.72 -4.63
C SER A 52 -17.85 10.11 -5.13
N TRP A 53 -17.43 11.01 -4.25
CA TRP A 53 -16.95 12.34 -4.64
C TRP A 53 -15.76 12.25 -5.61
N TYR A 54 -14.81 11.33 -5.36
CA TYR A 54 -13.67 11.11 -6.26
C TYR A 54 -14.13 10.63 -7.64
N LYS A 55 -15.04 9.66 -7.70
CA LYS A 55 -15.60 9.16 -8.98
C LYS A 55 -16.30 10.26 -9.76
N ASP A 56 -17.15 11.04 -9.10
CA ASP A 56 -17.89 12.13 -9.74
C ASP A 56 -16.97 13.26 -10.21
N ARG A 57 -15.91 13.56 -9.44
CA ARG A 57 -15.00 14.67 -9.73
C ARG A 57 -14.02 14.34 -10.86
N PHE A 58 -13.47 13.13 -10.87
CA PHE A 58 -12.40 12.74 -11.78
C PHE A 58 -12.87 11.82 -12.92
N GLY A 59 -14.07 11.26 -12.83
CA GLY A 59 -14.59 10.35 -13.85
C GLY A 59 -13.75 9.08 -14.01
N ASP A 60 -13.09 8.65 -12.94
CA ASP A 60 -12.15 7.54 -12.98
C ASP A 60 -12.88 6.24 -13.38
N TYR A 61 -12.55 5.75 -14.56
CA TYR A 61 -13.16 4.57 -15.17
C TYR A 61 -12.97 3.32 -14.31
N LEU A 62 -11.78 3.14 -13.73
CA LEU A 62 -11.43 1.96 -12.92
C LEU A 62 -12.24 1.94 -11.63
N ALA A 63 -12.40 3.11 -11.00
CA ALA A 63 -13.16 3.26 -9.77
C ALA A 63 -14.70 3.18 -10.02
N SER A 64 -15.15 3.59 -11.19
CA SER A 64 -16.59 3.67 -11.53
C SER A 64 -17.14 2.33 -12.03
N GLU A 65 -16.52 1.74 -13.06
CA GLU A 65 -17.01 0.50 -13.68
C GLU A 65 -16.46 -0.77 -13.01
N ARG A 66 -15.32 -0.68 -12.31
CA ARG A 66 -14.67 -1.80 -11.61
C ARG A 66 -14.52 -3.05 -12.48
N PRO A 67 -13.78 -2.96 -13.60
CA PRO A 67 -13.58 -4.11 -14.48
C PRO A 67 -12.89 -5.27 -13.74
N PHE A 68 -13.15 -6.52 -14.16
CA PHE A 68 -12.69 -7.72 -13.45
C PHE A 68 -11.17 -7.79 -13.27
N PHE A 69 -10.37 -7.29 -14.22
CA PHE A 69 -8.92 -7.26 -14.09
C PHE A 69 -8.47 -6.34 -12.96
N PHE A 70 -9.11 -5.18 -12.80
CA PHE A 70 -8.80 -4.21 -11.76
C PHE A 70 -9.18 -4.75 -10.38
N VAL A 71 -10.34 -5.40 -10.27
CA VAL A 71 -10.73 -6.12 -9.03
C VAL A 71 -9.71 -7.21 -8.70
N GLY A 72 -9.16 -7.91 -9.71
CA GLY A 72 -8.06 -8.87 -9.52
C GLY A 72 -6.78 -8.24 -8.97
N LEU A 73 -6.40 -7.06 -9.49
CA LEU A 73 -5.24 -6.30 -8.98
C LEU A 73 -5.46 -5.83 -7.53
N VAL A 74 -6.67 -5.38 -7.19
CA VAL A 74 -7.05 -4.99 -5.83
C VAL A 74 -6.97 -6.18 -4.87
N TRP A 75 -7.38 -7.39 -5.30
CA TRP A 75 -7.18 -8.60 -4.49
C TRP A 75 -5.70 -8.95 -4.32
N HIS A 76 -4.88 -8.80 -5.37
CA HIS A 76 -3.43 -8.96 -5.25
C HIS A 76 -2.85 -7.96 -4.24
N GLU A 77 -3.29 -6.71 -4.30
CA GLU A 77 -2.88 -5.69 -3.34
C GLU A 77 -3.27 -6.06 -1.91
N LEU A 78 -4.52 -6.46 -1.69
CA LEU A 78 -5.03 -6.76 -0.36
C LEU A 78 -4.43 -8.02 0.27
N PHE A 79 -4.13 -9.05 -0.53
CA PHE A 79 -3.58 -10.32 -0.02
C PHE A 79 -2.06 -10.42 -0.07
N PHE A 80 -1.39 -9.70 -0.97
CA PHE A 80 0.05 -9.79 -1.14
C PHE A 80 0.74 -8.52 -0.67
N ILE A 81 0.41 -7.37 -1.27
CA ILE A 81 1.09 -6.08 -1.01
C ILE A 81 0.83 -5.62 0.43
N TRP A 82 -0.43 -5.67 0.90
CA TRP A 82 -0.82 -5.17 2.21
C TRP A 82 -0.17 -5.94 3.37
N PRO A 83 -0.19 -7.28 3.43
CA PRO A 83 0.55 -8.02 4.46
C PRO A 83 2.06 -7.80 4.39
N LEU A 84 2.63 -7.68 3.19
CA LEU A 84 4.05 -7.37 3.03
C LEU A 84 4.38 -5.95 3.52
N ALA A 85 3.50 -4.97 3.32
CA ALA A 85 3.68 -3.61 3.84
C ALA A 85 3.70 -3.60 5.37
N ILE A 86 2.78 -4.32 6.02
CA ILE A 86 2.78 -4.52 7.48
C ILE A 86 4.08 -5.19 7.93
N ALA A 87 4.48 -6.28 7.25
CA ALA A 87 5.69 -7.01 7.57
C ALA A 87 6.96 -6.13 7.40
N ASN A 88 7.02 -5.29 6.36
CA ASN A 88 8.12 -4.37 6.11
C ASN A 88 8.17 -3.24 7.15
N ALA A 89 7.03 -2.66 7.53
CA ALA A 89 6.96 -1.68 8.61
C ALA A 89 7.45 -2.27 9.94
N TYR A 90 7.01 -3.50 10.27
CA TYR A 90 7.51 -4.21 11.45
C TYR A 90 9.01 -4.54 11.35
N ALA A 91 9.47 -5.04 10.21
CA ALA A 91 10.87 -5.41 10.00
C ALA A 91 11.79 -4.20 10.14
N MET A 92 11.33 -3.03 9.74
CA MET A 92 12.05 -1.76 9.90
C MET A 92 12.15 -1.34 11.37
N LEU A 93 11.04 -1.39 12.13
CA LEU A 93 11.02 -1.09 13.56
C LEU A 93 11.83 -2.09 14.39
N ALA A 94 11.74 -3.39 14.06
CA ALA A 94 12.44 -4.47 14.74
C ALA A 94 13.84 -4.77 14.16
N ARG A 95 14.31 -3.97 13.19
CA ARG A 95 15.60 -4.11 12.49
C ARG A 95 15.90 -5.55 12.03
N ARG A 96 14.92 -6.20 11.43
CA ARG A 96 15.04 -7.59 10.94
C ARG A 96 15.87 -7.64 9.66
N SER A 97 16.70 -8.67 9.53
CA SER A 97 17.60 -8.86 8.38
C SER A 97 16.89 -9.11 7.04
N TRP A 98 15.64 -9.57 7.07
CA TRP A 98 14.87 -9.87 5.86
C TRP A 98 14.23 -8.64 5.19
N PHE A 99 14.29 -7.47 5.83
CA PHE A 99 13.68 -6.22 5.34
C PHE A 99 14.06 -5.87 3.89
N ASN A 100 15.35 -5.95 3.54
CA ASN A 100 15.80 -5.57 2.20
C ASN A 100 15.16 -6.45 1.12
N THR A 101 15.06 -7.75 1.37
CA THR A 101 14.47 -8.70 0.43
C THR A 101 12.98 -8.46 0.29
N THR A 102 12.25 -8.33 1.40
CA THR A 102 10.79 -8.12 1.39
C THR A 102 10.40 -6.75 0.86
N CYS A 103 11.24 -5.72 1.07
CA CYS A 103 11.05 -4.40 0.50
C CYS A 103 11.24 -4.41 -1.03
N LEU A 104 12.25 -5.12 -1.54
CA LEU A 104 12.48 -5.25 -2.98
C LEU A 104 11.33 -6.02 -3.65
N ILE A 105 10.87 -7.10 -3.03
CA ILE A 105 9.70 -7.86 -3.51
C ILE A 105 8.49 -6.93 -3.59
N LEU A 106 8.16 -6.24 -2.48
CA LEU A 106 7.05 -5.30 -2.42
C LEU A 106 7.13 -4.24 -3.53
N GLY A 107 8.28 -3.57 -3.68
CA GLY A 107 8.48 -2.55 -4.70
C GLY A 107 8.35 -3.08 -6.13
N SER A 108 8.91 -4.26 -6.41
CA SER A 108 8.81 -4.89 -7.74
C SER A 108 7.38 -5.29 -8.10
N SER A 109 6.62 -5.83 -7.14
CA SER A 109 5.21 -6.16 -7.32
C SER A 109 4.36 -4.92 -7.56
N LEU A 110 4.57 -3.84 -6.80
CA LEU A 110 3.90 -2.56 -7.01
C LEU A 110 4.15 -2.01 -8.43
N LEU A 111 5.41 -1.94 -8.86
CA LEU A 111 5.79 -1.44 -10.20
C LEU A 111 5.23 -2.26 -11.37
N THR A 112 4.91 -3.54 -11.14
CA THR A 112 4.39 -4.42 -12.19
C THR A 112 2.86 -4.46 -12.21
N SER A 113 2.22 -4.12 -11.09
CA SER A 113 0.77 -4.23 -10.92
C SER A 113 0.01 -2.93 -11.16
N MET A 114 0.69 -1.78 -11.05
CA MET A 114 0.13 -0.43 -11.22
C MET A 114 0.93 0.33 -12.28
#